data_AF-A0A952P4B6-F1
#
_entry.id   AF-A0A952P4B6-F1
#
_cell.length_a   1.000
_cell.length_b   1.000
_cell.length_c   1.000
_cell.angle_alpha   90.00
_cell.angle_beta   90.00
_cell.angle_gamma   90.00
#
_symmetry.space_group_name_H-M   'P 1'
#
loop_
_entity.id
_entity.type
_entity.pdbx_description
1 polymer ?
#
loop_
_entity_poly.entity_id
_entity_poly.type
_entity_poly.pdbx_seq_one_letter_code
_entity_poly.pdbx_strand_id
1 'polypeptide(L)'
;MDIAQAVDHYLEREFPGATTSIYRDLSLNLKKLLEDGALDVPERFMNLLAVAVSLHDREMAALAQTVLKEHGVEEALIREAAEVAGLMGMNNIYYKFRSFLSPELVTEHYNRAGLRMQSMMKPATGKQNFEMMSLAVSAVNGCPVCVASHEHAIRNLGVSAEKIHDLARLAAVCKGLNSLKAAQSFLG
;
A
#
# COMPACT_ATOMS: atom_id res chain seq x y z
N MET A 1 1.94 -21.67 -5.09
CA MET A 1 2.20 -21.21 -6.47
C MET A 1 3.51 -20.44 -6.46
N ASP A 2 4.30 -20.50 -7.54
CA ASP A 2 5.48 -19.62 -7.65
C ASP A 2 5.03 -18.16 -7.76
N ILE A 3 5.75 -17.23 -7.12
CA ILE A 3 5.35 -15.82 -7.09
C ILE A 3 5.31 -15.23 -8.51
N ALA A 4 6.30 -15.56 -9.35
CA ALA A 4 6.34 -15.10 -10.73
C ALA A 4 5.11 -15.60 -11.51
N GLN A 5 4.74 -16.87 -11.35
CA GLN A 5 3.53 -17.45 -11.96
C GLN A 5 2.25 -16.75 -11.48
N ALA A 6 2.16 -16.41 -10.20
CA ALA A 6 1.01 -15.71 -9.63
C ALA A 6 0.84 -14.31 -10.23
N VAL A 7 1.96 -13.58 -10.34
CA VAL A 7 1.99 -12.23 -10.92
C VAL A 7 1.70 -12.26 -12.41
N ASP A 8 2.27 -13.22 -13.15
CA ASP A 8 1.97 -13.43 -14.57
C ASP A 8 0.49 -13.73 -14.81
N HIS A 9 -0.08 -14.62 -13.99
CA HIS A 9 -1.49 -14.95 -14.08
C HIS A 9 -2.39 -13.73 -13.83
N TYR A 10 -2.07 -12.94 -12.81
CA TYR A 10 -2.78 -11.67 -12.55
C TYR A 10 -2.67 -10.72 -13.74
N LEU A 11 -1.47 -10.49 -14.26
CA LEU A 11 -1.25 -9.55 -15.36
C LEU A 11 -1.97 -9.98 -16.64
N GLU A 12 -1.91 -11.26 -17.02
CA GLU A 12 -2.60 -11.78 -18.20
C GLU A 12 -4.12 -11.66 -18.06
N ARG A 13 -4.65 -11.91 -16.86
CA ARG A 13 -6.10 -11.82 -16.62
C ARG A 13 -6.62 -10.39 -16.62
N GLU A 14 -5.90 -9.46 -16.00
CA GLU A 14 -6.32 -8.05 -15.91
C GLU A 14 -5.99 -7.25 -17.18
N PHE A 15 -4.95 -7.65 -17.91
CA PHE A 15 -4.44 -6.95 -19.09
C PHE A 15 -4.27 -7.90 -20.29
N PRO A 16 -5.35 -8.60 -20.72
CA PRO A 16 -5.27 -9.64 -21.74
C PRO A 16 -4.75 -9.06 -23.07
N GLY A 17 -3.66 -9.64 -23.59
CA GLY A 17 -3.05 -9.20 -24.84
C GLY A 17 -2.48 -7.77 -24.83
N ALA A 18 -2.31 -7.14 -23.66
CA ALA A 18 -1.77 -5.78 -23.58
C ALA A 18 -0.29 -5.76 -24.03
N THR A 19 0.02 -4.89 -24.99
CA THR A 19 1.37 -4.80 -25.61
C THR A 19 1.92 -3.38 -25.69
N THR A 20 1.19 -2.38 -25.15
CA THR A 20 1.61 -0.99 -25.18
C THR A 20 2.90 -0.77 -24.38
N SER A 21 3.69 0.25 -24.72
CA SER A 21 4.89 0.62 -23.95
C SER A 21 4.55 0.95 -22.50
N ILE A 22 3.45 1.68 -22.26
CA ILE A 22 2.97 2.03 -20.92
C ILE A 22 2.68 0.77 -20.08
N TYR A 23 1.97 -0.19 -20.65
CA TYR A 23 1.70 -1.46 -19.96
C TYR A 23 3.01 -2.21 -19.65
N ARG A 24 3.95 -2.27 -20.60
CA ARG A 24 5.24 -2.94 -20.38
C ARG A 24 6.03 -2.30 -19.24
N ASP A 25 6.08 -0.97 -19.19
CA ASP A 25 6.76 -0.27 -18.09
C ASP A 25 6.14 -0.61 -16.73
N LEU A 26 4.81 -0.54 -16.62
CA LEU A 26 4.12 -0.81 -15.35
C LEU A 26 4.21 -2.28 -14.92
N SER A 27 4.00 -3.22 -15.85
CA SER A 27 4.03 -4.65 -15.57
C SER A 27 5.43 -5.15 -15.19
N LEU A 28 6.48 -4.70 -15.88
CA LEU A 28 7.87 -5.08 -15.54
C LEU A 28 8.29 -4.52 -14.18
N ASN A 29 7.86 -3.30 -13.83
CA ASN A 29 8.13 -2.74 -12.51
C ASN A 29 7.38 -3.51 -11.40
N LEU A 30 6.14 -3.94 -11.64
CA LEU A 30 5.39 -4.74 -10.67
C LEU A 30 6.10 -6.08 -10.42
N LYS A 31 6.45 -6.80 -11.49
CA LYS A 31 7.20 -8.07 -11.40
C LYS A 31 8.47 -7.92 -10.60
N LYS A 32 9.30 -6.94 -10.96
CA LYS A 32 10.57 -6.68 -10.27
C LYS A 32 10.39 -6.46 -8.76
N LEU A 33 9.36 -5.72 -8.34
CA LEU A 33 9.11 -5.44 -6.92
C LEU A 33 8.55 -6.64 -6.16
N LEU A 34 7.74 -7.48 -6.82
CA LEU A 34 7.11 -8.64 -6.18
C LEU A 34 8.02 -9.88 -6.19
N GLU A 35 8.91 -10.01 -7.16
CA GLU A 35 9.81 -11.16 -7.33
C GLU A 35 11.19 -10.90 -6.68
N ASP A 36 11.80 -9.74 -6.93
CA ASP A 36 13.21 -9.44 -6.58
C ASP A 36 13.37 -8.19 -5.68
N GLY A 37 12.30 -7.75 -5.01
CA GLY A 37 12.32 -6.58 -4.12
C GLY A 37 13.12 -6.78 -2.82
N ALA A 38 13.42 -5.68 -2.14
CA ALA A 38 14.11 -5.66 -0.84
C ALA A 38 13.24 -6.12 0.34
N LEU A 39 11.91 -6.03 0.21
CA LEU A 39 10.96 -6.55 1.18
C LEU A 39 10.98 -8.09 1.16
N ASP A 40 10.70 -8.75 2.28
CA ASP A 40 10.45 -10.20 2.26
C ASP A 40 9.05 -10.52 1.73
N VAL A 41 8.74 -11.80 1.48
CA VAL A 41 7.48 -12.20 0.84
C VAL A 41 6.24 -11.74 1.65
N PRO A 42 6.11 -12.03 2.97
CA PRO A 42 5.02 -11.48 3.77
C PRO A 42 4.93 -9.96 3.72
N GLU A 43 6.04 -9.24 3.85
CA GLU A 43 6.07 -7.78 3.77
C GLU A 43 5.55 -7.27 2.41
N ARG A 44 6.05 -7.81 1.29
CA ARG A 44 5.62 -7.42 -0.07
C ARG A 44 4.11 -7.53 -0.23
N PHE A 45 3.55 -8.68 0.13
CA PHE A 45 2.15 -8.97 -0.14
C PHE A 45 1.19 -8.38 0.89
N MET A 46 1.61 -8.15 2.14
CA MET A 46 0.82 -7.34 3.09
C MET A 46 0.70 -5.89 2.61
N ASN A 47 1.80 -5.30 2.13
CA ASN A 47 1.79 -3.95 1.55
C ASN A 47 0.99 -3.88 0.25
N LEU A 48 1.13 -4.87 -0.64
CA LEU A 48 0.31 -5.00 -1.85
C LEU A 48 -1.18 -5.05 -1.50
N LEU A 49 -1.56 -5.86 -0.50
CA LEU A 49 -2.95 -5.99 -0.06
C LEU A 49 -3.50 -4.66 0.47
N ALA A 50 -2.77 -4.00 1.38
CA ALA A 50 -3.18 -2.71 1.94
C ALA A 50 -3.37 -1.64 0.84
N VAL A 51 -2.41 -1.55 -0.09
CA VAL A 51 -2.46 -0.63 -1.22
C VAL A 51 -3.62 -0.96 -2.16
N ALA A 52 -3.80 -2.23 -2.53
CA ALA A 52 -4.88 -2.66 -3.42
C ALA A 52 -6.26 -2.35 -2.85
N VAL A 53 -6.47 -2.57 -1.54
CA VAL A 53 -7.73 -2.20 -0.86
C VAL A 53 -7.95 -0.69 -0.88
N SER A 54 -6.91 0.11 -0.62
CA SER A 54 -6.99 1.59 -0.70
C SER A 54 -7.28 2.10 -2.11
N LEU A 55 -6.88 1.34 -3.14
CA LEU A 55 -7.15 1.63 -4.55
C LEU A 55 -8.50 1.09 -5.05
N HIS A 56 -9.20 0.32 -4.21
CA HIS A 56 -10.40 -0.44 -4.56
C HIS A 56 -10.18 -1.48 -5.68
N ASP A 57 -8.94 -1.97 -5.86
CA ASP A 57 -8.62 -3.01 -6.84
C ASP A 57 -8.77 -4.41 -6.22
N ARG A 58 -9.94 -5.01 -6.45
CA ARG A 58 -10.30 -6.33 -5.90
C ARG A 58 -9.38 -7.44 -6.39
N GLU A 59 -8.90 -7.33 -7.63
CA GLU A 59 -8.14 -8.39 -8.28
C GLU A 59 -6.69 -8.39 -7.81
N MET A 60 -6.11 -7.20 -7.64
CA MET A 60 -4.80 -7.04 -7.01
C MET A 60 -4.84 -7.47 -5.53
N ALA A 61 -5.94 -7.17 -4.81
CA ALA A 61 -6.14 -7.63 -3.44
C ALA A 61 -6.27 -9.16 -3.36
N ALA A 62 -6.96 -9.79 -4.32
CA ALA A 62 -7.10 -11.25 -4.40
C ALA A 62 -5.76 -11.95 -4.68
N LEU A 63 -4.93 -11.41 -5.59
CA LEU A 63 -3.55 -11.86 -5.78
C LEU A 63 -2.79 -11.86 -4.45
N ALA A 64 -2.81 -10.72 -3.74
CA ALA A 64 -2.06 -10.58 -2.50
C ALA A 64 -2.53 -11.55 -1.40
N GLN A 65 -3.85 -11.65 -1.21
CA GLN A 65 -4.43 -12.59 -0.25
C GLN A 65 -4.06 -14.05 -0.57
N THR A 66 -4.09 -14.44 -1.85
CA THR A 66 -3.78 -15.80 -2.27
C THR A 66 -2.33 -16.15 -1.93
N VAL A 67 -1.39 -15.27 -2.30
CA VAL A 67 0.03 -15.50 -2.03
C VAL A 67 0.32 -15.53 -0.52
N LEU A 68 -0.29 -14.64 0.27
CA LEU A 68 -0.13 -14.65 1.74
C LEU A 68 -0.62 -15.96 2.36
N LYS A 69 -1.79 -16.47 1.93
CA LYS A 69 -2.34 -17.75 2.41
C LYS A 69 -1.44 -18.93 2.08
N GLU A 70 -0.94 -18.98 0.85
CA GLU A 70 -0.02 -20.04 0.41
C GLU A 70 1.32 -20.02 1.16
N HIS A 71 1.77 -18.84 1.63
CA HIS A 71 2.96 -18.68 2.47
C HIS A 71 2.69 -18.87 3.97
N GLY A 72 1.50 -19.35 4.34
CA GLY A 72 1.16 -19.68 5.73
C GLY A 72 0.98 -18.48 6.65
N VAL A 73 0.75 -17.29 6.10
CA VAL A 73 0.43 -16.10 6.90
C VAL A 73 -0.95 -16.28 7.55
N GLU A 74 -1.04 -16.04 8.85
CA GLU A 74 -2.28 -16.23 9.60
C GLU A 74 -3.41 -15.29 9.10
N GLU A 75 -4.64 -15.80 9.07
CA GLU A 75 -5.81 -15.07 8.57
C GLU A 75 -6.04 -13.73 9.31
N ALA A 76 -5.67 -13.66 10.59
CA ALA A 76 -5.76 -12.43 11.39
C ALA A 76 -4.80 -11.34 10.89
N LEU A 77 -3.60 -11.71 10.45
CA LEU A 77 -2.61 -10.77 9.91
C LEU A 77 -3.01 -10.29 8.52
N ILE A 78 -3.53 -11.20 7.69
CA ILE A 78 -4.08 -10.87 6.37
C ILE A 78 -5.26 -9.89 6.50
N ARG A 79 -6.15 -10.15 7.47
CA ARG A 79 -7.27 -9.26 7.79
C ARG A 79 -6.80 -7.88 8.20
N GLU A 80 -5.88 -7.77 9.16
CA GLU A 80 -5.39 -6.48 9.62
C GLU A 80 -4.69 -5.73 8.48
N ALA A 81 -3.90 -6.42 7.64
CA ALA A 81 -3.25 -5.82 6.48
C ALA A 81 -4.26 -5.16 5.51
N ALA A 82 -5.40 -5.80 5.24
CA ALA A 82 -6.47 -5.20 4.46
C ALA A 82 -7.13 -4.01 5.19
N GLU A 83 -7.33 -4.11 6.50
CA GLU A 83 -8.00 -3.08 7.33
C GLU A 83 -7.16 -1.81 7.53
N VAL A 84 -5.82 -1.87 7.38
CA VAL A 84 -4.94 -0.69 7.40
C VAL A 84 -5.42 0.39 6.43
N ALA A 85 -5.93 0.00 5.26
CA ALA A 85 -6.48 0.93 4.27
C ALA A 85 -7.63 1.77 4.82
N GLY A 86 -8.51 1.19 5.65
CA GLY A 86 -9.63 1.91 6.28
C GLY A 86 -9.15 2.94 7.29
N LEU A 87 -8.21 2.55 8.16
CA LEU A 87 -7.65 3.47 9.16
C LEU A 87 -6.85 4.60 8.51
N MET A 88 -6.02 4.27 7.51
CA MET A 88 -5.28 5.28 6.76
C MET A 88 -6.19 6.15 5.92
N GLY A 89 -7.31 5.63 5.38
CA GLY A 89 -8.33 6.46 4.73
C GLY A 89 -8.84 7.56 5.65
N MET A 90 -9.16 7.23 6.91
CA MET A 90 -9.56 8.23 7.91
C MET A 90 -8.41 9.20 8.24
N ASN A 91 -7.24 8.66 8.62
CA ASN A 91 -6.12 9.46 9.09
C ASN A 91 -5.56 10.37 7.99
N ASN A 92 -5.33 9.82 6.80
CA ASN A 92 -4.75 10.56 5.68
C ASN A 92 -5.63 11.74 5.27
N ILE A 93 -6.95 11.59 5.22
CA ILE A 93 -7.84 12.70 4.90
C ILE A 93 -7.77 13.80 5.98
N TYR A 94 -7.87 13.42 7.25
CA TYR A 94 -7.86 14.40 8.35
C TYR A 94 -6.52 15.14 8.49
N TYR A 95 -5.40 14.41 8.49
CA TYR A 95 -4.09 15.02 8.65
C TYR A 95 -3.64 15.79 7.40
N LYS A 96 -4.09 15.38 6.20
CA LYS A 96 -3.89 16.16 4.97
C LYS A 96 -4.65 17.49 5.02
N PHE A 97 -5.91 17.48 5.46
CA PHE A 97 -6.65 18.73 5.71
C PHE A 97 -5.88 19.67 6.64
N ARG A 98 -5.41 19.18 7.79
CA ARG A 98 -4.62 19.99 8.73
C ARG A 98 -3.34 20.55 8.11
N SER A 99 -2.71 19.81 7.20
CA SER A 99 -1.48 20.24 6.53
C SER A 99 -1.69 21.42 5.56
N PHE A 100 -2.93 21.70 5.16
CA PHE A 100 -3.26 22.83 4.30
C PHE A 100 -3.57 24.12 5.07
N LEU A 101 -3.64 24.05 6.40
CA LEU A 101 -3.98 25.16 7.26
C LEU A 101 -2.73 25.82 7.85
N SER A 102 -2.85 27.07 8.28
CA SER A 102 -1.77 27.73 9.00
C SER A 102 -1.55 27.08 10.38
N PRO A 103 -0.33 27.07 10.91
CA PRO A 103 -0.03 26.54 12.23
C PRO A 103 -0.88 27.17 13.36
N GLU A 104 -1.18 28.46 13.24
CA GLU A 104 -2.00 29.22 14.20
C GLU A 104 -3.43 28.67 14.22
N LEU A 105 -4.07 28.54 13.05
CA LEU A 105 -5.43 28.02 12.93
C LEU A 105 -5.51 26.57 13.45
N VAL A 106 -4.50 25.75 13.14
CA VAL A 106 -4.42 24.38 13.66
C VAL A 106 -4.32 24.37 15.19
N THR A 107 -3.52 25.27 15.77
CA THR A 107 -3.29 25.32 17.21
C THR A 107 -4.50 25.86 17.97
N GLU A 108 -5.18 26.87 17.42
CA GLU A 108 -6.32 27.53 18.05
C GLU A 108 -7.61 26.72 17.93
N HIS A 109 -7.87 26.11 16.76
CA HIS A 109 -9.18 25.52 16.46
C HIS A 109 -9.17 24.02 16.20
N TYR A 110 -8.02 23.44 15.80
CA TYR A 110 -7.94 22.03 15.36
C TYR A 110 -6.81 21.26 16.07
N ASN A 111 -6.52 21.62 17.32
CA ASN A 111 -5.41 21.04 18.08
C ASN A 111 -5.67 19.59 18.52
N ARG A 112 -6.94 19.19 18.59
CA ARG A 112 -7.38 17.83 18.92
C ARG A 112 -8.11 17.23 17.74
N ALA A 113 -7.65 16.05 17.31
CA ALA A 113 -8.29 15.32 16.22
C ALA A 113 -9.71 14.85 16.56
N GLY A 114 -9.94 14.42 17.80
CA GLY A 114 -11.20 13.79 18.19
C GLY A 114 -11.45 12.44 17.52
N LEU A 115 -10.43 11.85 16.88
CA LEU A 115 -10.51 10.56 16.17
C LEU A 115 -9.92 9.43 17.02
N ARG A 116 -10.60 8.28 17.04
CA ARG A 116 -10.17 7.09 17.76
C ARG A 116 -9.22 6.25 16.90
N MET A 117 -7.99 6.04 17.37
CA MET A 117 -6.93 5.32 16.62
C MET A 117 -6.28 4.17 17.44
N GLN A 118 -7.05 3.54 18.34
CA GLN A 118 -6.51 2.55 19.29
C GLN A 118 -5.89 1.30 18.62
N SER A 119 -6.31 0.96 17.40
CA SER A 119 -5.73 -0.15 16.63
C SER A 119 -4.24 0.04 16.33
N MET A 120 -3.74 1.28 16.26
CA MET A 120 -2.33 1.57 16.01
C MET A 120 -1.41 1.25 17.21
N MET A 121 -1.98 1.11 18.42
CA MET A 121 -1.18 0.98 19.64
C MET A 121 -0.55 -0.40 19.80
N LYS A 122 -1.27 -1.44 19.36
CA LYS A 122 -0.85 -2.85 19.44
C LYS A 122 -1.39 -3.62 18.21
N PRO A 123 -0.84 -3.34 17.02
CA PRO A 123 -1.25 -4.03 15.80
C PRO A 123 -0.86 -5.51 15.85
N ALA A 124 -1.74 -6.38 15.35
CA ALA A 124 -1.52 -7.83 15.27
C ALA A 124 -0.34 -8.20 14.37
N THR A 125 -0.14 -7.45 13.28
CA THR A 125 0.98 -7.56 12.33
C THR A 125 2.31 -7.10 12.92
N GLY A 126 2.31 -6.53 14.13
CA GLY A 126 3.46 -5.92 14.76
C GLY A 126 3.71 -4.50 14.23
N LYS A 127 4.37 -3.68 15.06
CA LYS A 127 4.51 -2.25 14.79
C LYS A 127 5.25 -1.96 13.47
N GLN A 128 6.27 -2.74 13.14
CA GLN A 128 7.04 -2.54 11.91
C GLN A 128 6.17 -2.72 10.66
N ASN A 129 5.46 -3.84 10.54
CA ASN A 129 4.60 -4.13 9.38
C ASN A 129 3.43 -3.15 9.28
N PHE A 130 2.82 -2.82 10.42
CA PHE A 130 1.74 -1.84 10.48
C PHE A 130 2.17 -0.47 9.92
N GLU A 131 3.34 0.01 10.34
CA GLU A 131 3.89 1.30 9.91
C GLU A 131 4.34 1.26 8.43
N MET A 132 4.87 0.13 7.94
CA MET A 132 5.20 -0.04 6.51
C MET A 132 3.96 0.04 5.62
N MET A 133 2.89 -0.68 5.98
CA MET A 133 1.61 -0.62 5.25
C MET A 133 1.00 0.78 5.33
N SER A 134 1.07 1.41 6.50
CA SER A 134 0.59 2.77 6.69
C SER A 134 1.34 3.78 5.83
N LEU A 135 2.66 3.64 5.67
CA LEU A 135 3.47 4.44 4.75
C LEU A 135 3.04 4.23 3.29
N ALA A 136 2.95 2.98 2.84
CA ALA A 136 2.59 2.66 1.45
C ALA A 136 1.20 3.22 1.08
N VAL A 137 0.20 3.03 1.95
CA VAL A 137 -1.15 3.57 1.75
C VAL A 137 -1.14 5.10 1.81
N SER A 138 -0.39 5.71 2.74
CA SER A 138 -0.28 7.17 2.84
C SER A 138 0.34 7.81 1.61
N ALA A 139 1.28 7.12 0.95
CA ALA A 139 1.85 7.54 -0.32
C ALA A 139 0.78 7.55 -1.43
N VAL A 140 -0.04 6.50 -1.53
CA VAL A 140 -1.17 6.43 -2.49
C VAL A 140 -2.19 7.56 -2.24
N ASN A 141 -2.55 7.79 -0.99
CA ASN A 141 -3.54 8.81 -0.60
C ASN A 141 -2.97 10.24 -0.65
N GLY A 142 -1.64 10.38 -0.75
CA GLY A 142 -0.94 11.65 -0.82
C GLY A 142 -1.11 12.49 0.45
N CYS A 143 -0.88 11.92 1.63
CA CYS A 143 -0.82 12.67 2.89
C CYS A 143 0.65 12.93 3.28
N PRO A 144 1.21 14.14 3.05
CA PRO A 144 2.62 14.41 3.29
C PRO A 144 3.03 14.25 4.76
N VAL A 145 2.18 14.70 5.69
CA VAL A 145 2.43 14.57 7.15
C VAL A 145 2.44 13.10 7.57
N CYS A 146 1.52 12.30 7.04
CA CYS A 146 1.43 10.86 7.35
C CYS A 146 2.64 10.11 6.79
N VAL A 147 3.02 10.39 5.54
CA VAL A 147 4.23 9.81 4.91
C VAL A 147 5.47 10.11 5.76
N ALA A 148 5.69 11.37 6.15
CA ALA A 148 6.82 11.75 6.98
C ALA A 148 6.80 11.05 8.35
N SER A 149 5.62 10.94 8.98
CA SER A 149 5.46 10.30 10.28
C SER A 149 5.76 8.79 10.22
N HIS A 150 5.20 8.08 9.24
CA HIS A 150 5.36 6.64 9.10
C HIS A 150 6.79 6.27 8.65
N GLU A 151 7.40 7.05 7.75
CA GLU A 151 8.82 6.90 7.38
C GLU A 151 9.73 7.03 8.60
N HIS A 152 9.52 8.09 9.40
CA HIS A 152 10.32 8.31 10.60
C HIS A 152 10.17 7.15 11.59
N ALA A 153 8.95 6.64 11.76
CA ALA A 153 8.66 5.52 12.64
C ALA A 153 9.38 4.23 12.20
N ILE A 154 9.27 3.83 10.93
CA ILE A 154 9.92 2.59 10.44
C ILE A 154 11.43 2.70 10.40
N ARG A 155 11.99 3.88 10.11
CA ARG A 155 13.44 4.11 10.20
C ARG A 155 13.95 3.94 11.63
N ASN A 156 13.21 4.43 12.64
CA ASN A 156 13.55 4.21 14.05
C ASN A 156 13.37 2.75 14.50
N LEU A 157 12.54 1.97 13.80
CA LEU A 157 12.41 0.53 14.01
C LEU A 157 13.50 -0.28 13.28
N GLY A 158 14.41 0.37 12.56
CA GLY A 158 15.53 -0.29 11.88
C GLY A 158 15.22 -0.80 10.47
N VAL A 159 14.08 -0.40 9.88
CA VAL A 159 13.79 -0.71 8.48
C VAL A 159 14.79 0.00 7.57
N SER A 160 15.40 -0.74 6.63
CA SER A 160 16.40 -0.20 5.72
C SER A 160 15.81 0.82 4.74
N ALA A 161 16.62 1.78 4.31
CA ALA A 161 16.22 2.77 3.29
C ALA A 161 15.77 2.10 1.99
N GLU A 162 16.34 0.93 1.65
CA GLU A 162 15.94 0.15 0.47
C GLU A 162 14.51 -0.38 0.59
N LYS A 163 14.13 -0.95 1.74
CA LYS A 163 12.75 -1.38 2.00
C LYS A 163 11.79 -0.19 1.97
N ILE A 164 12.16 0.93 2.60
CA ILE A 164 11.35 2.16 2.58
C ILE A 164 11.11 2.65 1.15
N HIS A 165 12.15 2.64 0.33
CA HIS A 165 12.06 3.03 -1.08
C HIS A 165 11.15 2.06 -1.86
N ASP A 166 11.25 0.75 -1.62
CA ASP A 166 10.37 -0.25 -2.24
C ASP A 166 8.90 -0.06 -1.91
N LEU A 167 8.57 0.34 -0.68
CA LEU A 167 7.18 0.65 -0.31
C LEU A 167 6.62 1.79 -1.17
N ALA A 168 7.41 2.85 -1.37
CA ALA A 168 7.01 3.97 -2.22
C ALA A 168 6.90 3.57 -3.70
N ARG A 169 7.85 2.77 -4.21
CA ARG A 169 7.81 2.25 -5.60
C ARG A 169 6.62 1.33 -5.84
N LEU A 170 6.33 0.43 -4.90
CA LEU A 170 5.18 -0.48 -4.96
C LEU A 170 3.88 0.31 -5.00
N ALA A 171 3.70 1.26 -4.08
CA ALA A 171 2.54 2.16 -4.05
C ALA A 171 2.34 2.89 -5.40
N ALA A 172 3.43 3.44 -5.98
CA ALA A 172 3.39 4.15 -7.26
C ALA A 172 3.01 3.24 -8.44
N VAL A 173 3.60 2.05 -8.53
CA VAL A 173 3.33 1.08 -9.61
C VAL A 173 1.89 0.56 -9.51
N CYS A 174 1.41 0.20 -8.32
CA CYS A 174 0.04 -0.21 -8.10
C CYS A 174 -0.96 0.88 -8.51
N LYS A 175 -0.69 2.15 -8.16
CA LYS A 175 -1.52 3.28 -8.58
C LYS A 175 -1.53 3.42 -10.11
N GLY A 176 -0.38 3.29 -10.76
CA GLY A 176 -0.24 3.34 -12.21
C GLY A 176 -1.04 2.25 -12.92
N LEU A 177 -0.92 0.99 -12.48
CA LEU A 177 -1.69 -0.14 -13.01
C LEU A 177 -3.20 0.04 -12.80
N ASN A 178 -3.63 0.49 -11.62
CA ASN A 178 -5.05 0.73 -11.37
C ASN A 178 -5.61 1.84 -12.28
N SER A 179 -4.84 2.90 -12.55
CA SER A 179 -5.22 3.93 -13.52
C SER A 179 -5.27 3.39 -14.96
N LEU A 180 -4.35 2.51 -15.34
CA LEU A 180 -4.37 1.85 -16.66
C LEU A 180 -5.58 0.91 -16.81
N LYS A 181 -5.93 0.16 -15.74
CA LYS A 181 -7.10 -0.71 -15.68
C LYS A 181 -8.40 0.06 -15.91
N ALA A 182 -8.53 1.22 -15.27
CA ALA A 182 -9.66 2.11 -15.50
C ALA A 182 -9.73 2.61 -16.95
N ALA A 183 -8.59 2.84 -17.61
CA ALA A 183 -8.57 3.23 -19.02
C ALA A 183 -9.06 2.13 -19.97
N GLN A 184 -8.75 0.87 -19.67
CA GLN A 184 -9.19 -0.27 -20.49
C GLN A 184 -10.71 -0.41 -20.56
N SER A 185 -11.46 0.03 -19.53
CA SER A 185 -12.92 -0.14 -19.50
C SER A 185 -13.67 0.71 -20.53
N PHE A 186 -12.99 1.66 -21.18
CA PHE A 186 -13.59 2.52 -22.22
C PHE A 186 -12.72 2.66 -23.48
N LEU A 187 -11.52 2.07 -23.49
CA LEU A 187 -10.67 1.96 -24.68
C LEU A 187 -10.77 0.59 -25.38
N GLY A 188 -11.42 -0.38 -24.73
CA GLY A 188 -11.73 -1.71 -25.26
C GLY A 188 -13.07 -1.76 -25.97
#